data_AF-A0A931EDQ0-F1
#
_entry.id   AF-A0A931EDQ0-F1
#
_cell.length_a   1.000
_cell.length_b   1.000
_cell.length_c   1.000
_cell.angle_alpha   90.00
_cell.angle_beta   90.00
_cell.angle_gamma   90.00
#
_symmetry.space_group_name_H-M   'P 1'
#
loop_
_entity.id
_entity.type
_entity.pdbx_description
1 polymer ?
#
loop_
_entity_poly.entity_id
_entity_poly.type
_entity_poly.pdbx_seq_one_letter_code
_entity_poly.pdbx_strand_id
1 'polypeptide(L)'
;GSPSLTTLRAAIILGAGGASFEMMVQLVERLPVMICPQWIRTRCQPIALDDLVGYLVGCLTEPQTAGRGFDVGGPDILPYYEMLNRIGDRLGSRSWIISTSFLTPRLSSHWVGFITTVPAPMARLLVDGMSTEVTCRENQIRELIDQKLHSFDEALDIALTARPLRPLSMRQHVARLPGGGRSPQDRLVSFPPVHPGAAGRS
;
A
#
# COMPACT_ATOMS: atom_id res chain seq x y z
N GLY A 1 -16.34 21.73 -22.51
CA GLY A 1 -15.71 22.16 -21.24
C GLY A 1 -15.10 20.94 -20.59
N SER A 2 -13.98 21.09 -19.88
CA SER A 2 -13.39 19.99 -19.12
C SER A 2 -14.35 19.57 -17.99
N PRO A 3 -14.54 18.27 -17.73
CA PRO A 3 -15.40 17.81 -16.65
C PRO A 3 -14.83 18.27 -15.30
N SER A 4 -15.69 18.70 -14.38
CA SER A 4 -15.29 19.02 -13.01
C SER A 4 -14.83 17.75 -12.31
N LEU A 5 -13.57 17.71 -11.87
CA LEU A 5 -12.94 16.56 -11.22
C LEU A 5 -12.85 16.80 -9.71
N THR A 6 -13.34 15.85 -8.92
CA THR A 6 -13.08 15.78 -7.48
C THR A 6 -11.97 14.77 -7.22
N THR A 7 -10.95 15.15 -6.44
CA THR A 7 -9.82 14.27 -6.11
C THR A 7 -9.77 13.99 -4.61
N LEU A 8 -9.72 12.71 -4.21
CA LEU A 8 -9.48 12.30 -2.82
C LEU A 8 -8.07 11.70 -2.71
N ARG A 9 -7.30 12.18 -1.74
CA ARG A 9 -5.91 11.75 -1.50
C ARG A 9 -5.83 11.08 -0.13
N ALA A 10 -5.59 9.77 -0.12
CA ALA A 10 -5.41 8.98 1.09
C ALA A 10 -3.95 8.53 1.20
N ALA A 11 -3.39 8.57 2.40
CA ALA A 11 -2.04 8.07 2.64
C ALA A 11 -1.99 6.54 2.60
N ILE A 12 -2.83 5.92 3.44
CA ILE A 12 -2.95 4.47 3.58
C ILE A 12 -4.43 4.15 3.75
N ILE A 13 -4.88 3.14 3.01
CA ILE A 13 -6.26 2.65 3.09
C ILE A 13 -6.24 1.30 3.81
N LEU A 14 -7.01 1.18 4.87
CA LEU A 14 -7.15 -0.02 5.69
C LEU A 14 -8.41 -0.77 5.26
N GLY A 15 -8.24 -1.90 4.58
CA GLY A 15 -9.35 -2.74 4.14
C GLY A 15 -8.87 -4.05 3.53
N ALA A 16 -9.66 -5.11 3.72
CA ALA A 16 -9.37 -6.42 3.15
C ALA A 16 -9.20 -6.34 1.63
N GLY A 17 -8.17 -6.99 1.10
CA GLY A 17 -7.83 -6.91 -0.33
C GLY A 17 -7.18 -5.60 -0.79
N GLY A 18 -7.05 -4.60 0.10
CA GLY A 18 -6.29 -3.38 -0.16
C GLY A 18 -4.78 -3.66 -0.22
N ALA A 19 -4.11 -3.20 -1.27
CA ALA A 19 -2.69 -3.51 -1.49
C ALA A 19 -1.78 -3.03 -0.33
N SER A 20 -1.98 -1.80 0.15
CA SER A 20 -1.18 -1.24 1.25
C SER A 20 -1.39 -1.99 2.56
N PHE A 21 -2.65 -2.33 2.88
CA PHE A 21 -3.00 -3.12 4.05
C PHE A 21 -2.40 -4.53 3.99
N GLU A 22 -2.60 -5.24 2.88
CA GLU A 22 -2.05 -6.59 2.69
C GLU A 22 -0.51 -6.61 2.73
N MET A 23 0.13 -5.55 2.22
CA MET A 23 1.59 -5.43 2.29
C MET A 23 2.07 -5.33 3.75
N MET A 24 1.44 -4.49 4.58
CA MET A 24 1.79 -4.37 6.00
C MET A 24 1.57 -5.69 6.75
N VAL A 25 0.44 -6.35 6.51
CA VAL A 25 0.14 -7.65 7.12
C VAL A 25 1.17 -8.70 6.71
N GLN A 26 1.51 -8.79 5.42
CA GLN A 26 2.53 -9.74 4.94
C GLN A 26 3.91 -9.48 5.52
N LEU A 27 4.29 -8.21 5.71
CA LEU A 27 5.55 -7.87 6.36
C LEU A 27 5.60 -8.41 7.80
N VAL A 28 4.51 -8.25 8.55
CA VAL A 28 4.38 -8.75 9.92
C VAL A 28 4.34 -10.29 9.99
N GLU A 29 3.64 -10.94 9.06
CA GLU A 29 3.54 -12.40 9.00
C GLU A 29 4.86 -13.07 8.58
N ARG A 30 5.66 -12.43 7.72
CA ARG A 30 6.83 -13.05 7.08
C ARG A 30 8.17 -12.69 7.72
N LEU A 31 8.25 -11.56 8.42
CA LEU A 31 9.50 -11.03 8.95
C LEU A 31 9.46 -11.01 10.48
N PRO A 32 9.98 -12.06 11.16
CA PRO A 32 10.10 -12.05 12.62
C PRO A 32 11.07 -10.98 13.11
N VAL A 33 12.03 -10.56 12.26
CA VAL A 33 12.93 -9.42 12.49
C VAL A 33 12.89 -8.50 11.28
N MET A 34 12.56 -7.23 11.49
CA MET A 34 12.39 -6.23 10.45
C MET A 34 13.39 -5.09 10.64
N ILE A 35 14.38 -4.99 9.76
CA ILE A 35 15.44 -3.96 9.84
C ILE A 35 14.97 -2.69 9.10
N CYS A 36 14.18 -1.85 9.73
CA CYS A 36 13.63 -0.69 9.04
C CYS A 36 14.61 0.50 8.95
N PRO A 37 14.60 1.24 7.84
CA PRO A 37 15.17 2.60 7.79
C PRO A 37 14.44 3.57 8.73
N GLN A 38 15.07 4.71 9.02
CA GLN A 38 14.54 5.68 10.00
C GLN A 38 13.15 6.26 9.66
N TRP A 39 12.76 6.29 8.38
CA TRP A 39 11.44 6.78 7.95
C TRP A 39 10.28 5.95 8.51
N ILE A 40 10.53 4.78 9.11
CA ILE A 40 9.48 4.04 9.81
C ILE A 40 8.85 4.85 10.97
N ARG A 41 9.52 5.91 11.41
CA ARG A 41 9.05 6.88 12.41
C ARG A 41 8.22 8.01 11.81
N THR A 42 8.17 8.14 10.48
CA THR A 42 7.35 9.13 9.79
C THR A 42 5.88 8.85 10.04
N ARG A 43 5.12 9.90 10.36
CA ARG A 43 3.70 9.82 10.62
C ARG A 43 2.90 9.79 9.33
N CYS A 44 1.80 9.05 9.35
CA CYS A 44 0.78 9.09 8.33
C CYS A 44 -0.59 8.97 8.98
N GLN A 45 -1.62 9.40 8.24
CA GLN A 45 -2.99 9.32 8.68
C GLN A 45 -3.74 8.28 7.83
N PRO A 46 -3.89 7.04 8.30
CA PRO A 46 -4.62 6.01 7.58
C PRO A 46 -6.14 6.28 7.61
N ILE A 47 -6.86 5.75 6.63
CA ILE A 47 -8.33 5.79 6.57
C ILE A 47 -8.89 4.38 6.37
N ALA A 48 -10.03 4.07 6.99
CA ALA A 48 -10.74 2.83 6.70
C ALA A 48 -11.27 2.83 5.26
N LEU A 49 -11.30 1.66 4.63
CA LEU A 49 -11.85 1.51 3.28
C LEU A 49 -13.31 1.98 3.23
N ASP A 50 -14.11 1.61 4.22
CA ASP A 50 -15.53 1.97 4.28
C ASP A 50 -15.73 3.48 4.42
N ASP A 51 -14.91 4.15 5.23
CA ASP A 51 -14.94 5.61 5.38
C ASP A 51 -14.57 6.32 4.08
N LEU A 52 -13.57 5.80 3.37
CA LEU A 52 -13.16 6.34 2.07
C LEU A 52 -14.27 6.17 1.03
N VAL A 53 -14.93 5.02 1.00
CA VAL A 53 -16.11 4.78 0.16
C VAL A 53 -17.24 5.73 0.54
N GLY A 54 -17.46 5.97 1.84
CA GLY A 54 -18.42 6.96 2.33
C GLY A 54 -18.15 8.35 1.77
N TYR A 55 -16.89 8.80 1.76
CA TYR A 55 -16.52 10.07 1.11
C TYR A 55 -16.74 10.06 -0.39
N LEU A 56 -16.36 9.00 -1.10
CA LEU A 56 -16.59 8.89 -2.55
C LEU A 56 -18.07 9.01 -2.90
N VAL A 57 -18.93 8.32 -2.15
CA VAL A 57 -20.38 8.38 -2.34
C VAL A 57 -20.92 9.76 -1.97
N GLY A 58 -20.49 10.33 -0.84
CA GLY A 58 -20.92 11.68 -0.42
C GLY A 58 -20.54 12.77 -1.43
N CYS A 59 -19.38 12.65 -2.09
CA CYS A 59 -18.98 13.58 -3.15
C CYS A 59 -19.94 13.58 -4.35
N LEU A 60 -20.66 12.48 -4.61
CA LEU A 60 -21.64 12.41 -5.70
C LEU A 60 -22.86 13.29 -5.45
N THR A 61 -23.17 13.56 -4.17
CA THR A 61 -24.33 14.34 -3.75
C THR A 61 -23.99 15.72 -3.20
N GLU A 62 -22.69 16.06 -3.11
CA GLU A 62 -22.22 17.34 -2.58
C GLU A 62 -21.57 18.20 -3.67
N PRO A 63 -22.32 19.14 -4.29
CA PRO A 63 -21.83 19.97 -5.39
C PRO A 63 -20.62 20.83 -5.01
N GLN A 64 -20.46 21.17 -3.73
CA GLN A 64 -19.32 21.96 -3.27
C GLN A 64 -17.99 21.22 -3.39
N THR A 65 -17.99 19.90 -3.63
CA THR A 65 -16.77 19.12 -3.86
C THR A 65 -16.24 19.23 -5.29
N ALA A 66 -17.07 19.66 -6.24
CA ALA A 66 -16.74 19.64 -7.66
C ALA A 66 -15.53 20.54 -7.98
N GLY A 67 -14.54 19.97 -8.69
CA GLY A 67 -13.33 20.69 -9.09
C GLY A 67 -12.29 20.87 -7.98
N ARG A 68 -12.44 20.18 -6.84
CA ARG A 68 -11.56 20.32 -5.67
C ARG A 68 -10.81 19.03 -5.33
N GLY A 69 -9.70 19.20 -4.62
CA GLY A 69 -8.91 18.10 -4.08
C GLY A 69 -8.94 18.10 -2.55
N PHE A 70 -9.15 16.94 -1.94
CA PHE A 70 -9.24 16.76 -0.50
C PHE A 70 -8.26 15.68 -0.03
N ASP A 71 -7.60 15.94 1.09
CA ASP A 71 -6.90 14.89 1.83
C ASP A 71 -7.93 14.17 2.71
N VAL A 72 -7.87 12.84 2.74
CA VAL A 72 -8.79 12.01 3.52
C VAL A 72 -8.01 11.06 4.40
N GLY A 73 -8.37 11.07 5.68
CA GLY A 73 -7.69 10.35 6.75
C GLY A 73 -8.66 10.10 7.90
N GLY A 74 -8.45 8.99 8.61
CA GLY A 74 -9.15 8.65 9.85
C GLY A 74 -8.77 9.56 11.02
N PRO A 75 -9.23 9.27 12.24
CA PRO A 75 -8.95 10.11 13.40
C PRO A 75 -7.51 9.97 13.92
N ASP A 76 -6.84 8.84 13.66
CA ASP A 76 -5.53 8.54 14.20
C ASP A 76 -4.38 8.95 13.26
N ILE A 77 -3.36 9.59 13.83
CA ILE A 77 -2.10 9.90 13.14
C ILE A 77 -1.01 9.05 13.78
N LEU A 78 -0.50 8.07 13.04
CA LEU A 78 0.39 7.05 13.56
C LEU A 78 1.69 6.99 12.75
N PRO A 79 2.84 6.74 13.39
CA PRO A 79 4.04 6.35 12.68
C PRO A 79 3.91 4.92 12.13
N TYR A 80 4.60 4.63 11.03
CA TYR A 80 4.55 3.30 10.40
C TYR A 80 4.88 2.15 11.35
N TYR A 81 5.88 2.31 12.22
CA TYR A 81 6.26 1.24 13.15
C TYR A 81 5.13 0.89 14.12
N GLU A 82 4.32 1.87 14.50
CA GLU A 82 3.21 1.66 15.43
C GLU A 82 2.08 0.90 14.76
N MET A 83 1.76 1.23 13.49
CA MET A 83 0.79 0.45 12.71
C MET A 83 1.24 -1.01 12.56
N LEU A 84 2.52 -1.25 12.24
CA LEU A 84 3.08 -2.60 12.14
C LEU A 84 3.00 -3.37 13.47
N ASN A 85 3.33 -2.72 14.59
CA ASN A 85 3.23 -3.32 15.91
C ASN A 85 1.79 -3.69 16.26
N ARG A 86 0.83 -2.79 16.03
CA ARG A 86 -0.59 -3.02 16.28
C ARG A 86 -1.12 -4.18 15.43
N ILE A 87 -0.74 -4.24 14.15
CA ILE A 87 -1.04 -5.39 13.28
C ILE A 87 -0.49 -6.69 13.89
N GLY A 88 0.77 -6.68 14.33
CA GLY A 88 1.40 -7.85 14.96
C GLY A 88 0.71 -8.31 16.24
N ASP A 89 0.22 -7.37 17.05
CA ASP A 89 -0.57 -7.68 18.24
C ASP A 89 -1.88 -8.39 17.91
N ARG A 90 -2.59 -7.98 16.84
CA ARG A 90 -3.85 -8.63 16.41
C ARG A 90 -3.62 -10.00 15.78
N LEU A 91 -2.50 -10.16 15.07
CA LEU A 91 -2.15 -11.42 14.41
C LEU A 91 -1.47 -12.44 15.33
N GLY A 92 -1.10 -12.04 16.56
CA GLY A 92 -0.29 -12.88 17.45
C GLY A 92 1.14 -13.13 16.93
N SER A 93 1.59 -12.34 15.96
CA SER A 93 2.92 -12.43 15.34
C SER A 93 3.63 -11.10 15.48
N ARG A 94 4.52 -10.98 16.48
CA ARG A 94 5.28 -9.76 16.72
C ARG A 94 6.59 -9.76 15.93
N SER A 95 6.74 -8.79 15.03
CA SER A 95 8.01 -8.50 14.36
C SER A 95 8.91 -7.64 15.24
N TRP A 96 10.18 -8.02 15.37
CA TRP A 96 11.19 -7.21 16.04
C TRP A 96 11.70 -6.12 15.11
N ILE A 97 11.26 -4.88 15.33
CA ILE A 97 11.62 -3.74 14.47
C ILE A 97 12.94 -3.13 14.94
N ILE A 98 13.98 -3.20 14.11
CA ILE A 98 15.30 -2.60 14.34
C ILE A 98 15.45 -1.40 13.40
N SER A 99 15.37 -0.19 13.93
CA SER A 99 15.59 1.04 13.16
C SER A 99 17.08 1.30 12.96
N THR A 100 17.53 1.49 11.72
CA THR A 100 18.95 1.74 11.41
C THR A 100 19.17 2.96 10.51
N SER A 101 20.20 3.74 10.83
CA SER A 101 20.68 4.87 10.02
C SER A 101 21.51 4.44 8.81
N PHE A 102 21.93 3.16 8.74
CA PHE A 102 22.72 2.64 7.62
C PHE A 102 21.90 2.48 6.34
N LEU A 103 20.57 2.49 6.44
CA LEU A 103 19.63 2.51 5.31
C LEU A 103 19.26 3.94 4.92
N THR A 104 20.27 4.80 4.67
CA THR A 104 20.04 6.11 4.04
C THR A 104 19.42 5.92 2.64
N PRO A 105 18.70 6.90 2.06
CA PRO A 105 18.02 6.75 0.76
C PRO A 105 18.89 6.16 -0.36
N ARG A 106 20.22 6.39 -0.32
CA ARG A 106 21.19 5.81 -1.27
C ARG A 106 21.55 4.33 -1.03
N LEU A 107 21.59 3.85 0.23
CA LEU A 107 21.78 2.42 0.55
C LEU A 107 20.45 1.65 0.63
N SER A 108 19.33 2.34 0.86
CA SER A 108 18.00 1.75 1.00
C SER A 108 17.56 0.95 -0.22
N SER A 109 18.02 1.34 -1.41
CA SER A 109 17.73 0.66 -2.68
C SER A 109 18.25 -0.78 -2.73
N HIS A 110 19.35 -1.08 -2.03
CA HIS A 110 19.91 -2.43 -1.93
C HIS A 110 19.21 -3.29 -0.88
N TRP A 111 18.76 -2.68 0.22
CA TRP A 111 18.02 -3.38 1.29
C TRP A 111 16.56 -3.66 0.90
N VAL A 112 15.90 -2.70 0.24
CA VAL A 112 14.58 -2.94 -0.37
C VAL A 112 14.70 -3.98 -1.48
N GLY A 113 15.77 -4.01 -2.27
CA GLY A 113 16.05 -5.09 -3.22
C GLY A 113 16.39 -6.46 -2.57
N PHE A 114 16.78 -6.46 -1.29
CA PHE A 114 17.03 -7.68 -0.51
C PHE A 114 15.74 -8.26 0.07
N ILE A 115 14.76 -7.41 0.43
CA ILE A 115 13.49 -7.84 1.06
C ILE A 115 12.30 -7.84 0.08
N THR A 116 12.43 -7.13 -1.04
CA THR A 116 11.43 -7.04 -2.10
C THR A 116 12.09 -7.30 -3.46
N THR A 117 11.36 -7.87 -4.41
CA THR A 117 11.85 -8.14 -5.77
C THR A 117 11.89 -6.89 -6.66
N VAL A 118 11.81 -5.68 -6.09
CA VAL A 118 11.71 -4.44 -6.84
C VAL A 118 13.09 -3.89 -7.18
N PRO A 119 13.36 -3.50 -8.44
CA PRO A 119 14.63 -2.88 -8.83
C PRO A 119 14.96 -1.63 -8.00
N ALA A 120 16.24 -1.51 -7.62
CA ALA A 120 16.79 -0.45 -6.78
C ALA A 120 16.34 1.01 -7.12
N PRO A 121 16.23 1.43 -8.40
CA PRO A 121 15.74 2.77 -8.74
C PRO A 121 14.26 2.98 -8.37
N MET A 122 13.42 1.97 -8.57
CA MET A 122 12.00 2.02 -8.22
C MET A 122 11.80 1.97 -6.70
N ALA A 123 12.60 1.15 -6.01
CA ALA A 123 12.64 1.12 -4.56
C ALA A 123 12.94 2.50 -3.96
N ARG A 124 13.86 3.26 -4.56
CA ARG A 124 14.21 4.60 -4.09
C ARG A 124 13.07 5.61 -4.27
N LEU A 125 12.34 5.57 -5.38
CA LEU A 125 11.17 6.43 -5.59
C LEU A 125 10.05 6.14 -4.58
N LEU A 126 9.85 4.86 -4.25
CA LEU A 126 8.90 4.44 -3.22
C LEU A 126 9.34 4.91 -1.82
N VAL A 127 10.62 4.74 -1.49
CA VAL A 127 11.20 5.18 -0.20
C VAL A 127 11.15 6.69 -0.02
N ASP A 128 11.48 7.46 -1.05
CA ASP A 128 11.43 8.93 -0.98
C ASP A 128 9.98 9.40 -0.77
N GLY A 129 8.99 8.75 -1.39
CA GLY A 129 7.56 9.00 -1.16
C GLY A 129 7.11 8.65 0.27
N MET A 130 7.57 7.52 0.82
CA MET A 130 7.25 7.09 2.20
C MET A 130 7.96 7.91 3.28
N SER A 131 9.07 8.58 2.96
CA SER A 131 9.84 9.39 3.89
C SER A 131 9.21 10.76 4.17
N THR A 132 8.18 11.13 3.43
CA THR A 132 7.42 12.37 3.63
C THR A 132 6.23 12.11 4.56
N GLU A 133 5.97 13.02 5.50
CA GLU A 133 4.79 12.96 6.35
C GLU A 133 3.53 13.15 5.50
N VAL A 134 2.64 12.15 5.50
CA VAL A 134 1.38 12.16 4.75
C VAL A 134 0.22 12.20 5.74
N THR A 135 0.05 13.37 6.33
CA THR A 135 -1.08 13.73 7.19
C THR A 135 -2.01 14.68 6.45
N CYS A 136 -3.31 14.63 6.73
CA CYS A 136 -4.26 15.53 6.10
C CYS A 136 -3.95 16.95 6.55
N ARG A 137 -3.58 17.81 5.61
CA ARG A 137 -3.29 19.23 5.90
C ARG A 137 -4.56 20.06 6.04
N GLU A 138 -5.64 19.53 5.49
CA GLU A 138 -6.92 20.19 5.21
C GLU A 138 -8.02 19.16 5.54
N ASN A 139 -9.04 19.58 6.29
CA ASN A 139 -10.10 18.71 6.81
C ASN A 139 -11.52 19.14 6.36
N GLN A 140 -11.66 20.11 5.46
CA GLN A 140 -12.93 20.64 4.94
C GLN A 140 -13.88 19.54 4.45
N ILE A 141 -13.36 18.43 3.94
CA ILE A 141 -14.22 17.32 3.49
C ILE A 141 -15.06 16.74 4.64
N ARG A 142 -14.60 16.83 5.89
CA ARG A 142 -15.36 16.41 7.08
C ARG A 142 -16.54 17.33 7.37
N GLU A 143 -16.44 18.60 6.97
CA GLU A 143 -17.53 19.58 7.12
C GLU A 143 -18.56 19.42 5.99
N LEU A 144 -18.10 19.05 4.79
CA LEU A 144 -18.94 18.83 3.61
C LEU A 144 -19.69 17.49 3.66
N ILE A 145 -19.01 16.45 4.14
CA ILE A 145 -19.52 15.08 4.20
C ILE A 145 -19.29 14.60 5.62
N ASP A 146 -20.27 14.86 6.48
CA ASP A 146 -20.23 14.41 7.87
C ASP A 146 -20.47 12.90 7.94
N GLN A 147 -19.52 12.19 8.54
CA GLN A 147 -19.62 10.77 8.81
C GLN A 147 -18.76 10.40 10.01
N LYS A 148 -19.18 9.36 10.73
CA LYS A 148 -18.38 8.78 11.79
C LYS A 148 -17.23 7.98 11.16
N LEU A 149 -16.00 8.42 11.42
CA LEU A 149 -14.80 7.72 10.99
C LEU A 149 -14.39 6.64 11.97
N HIS A 150 -13.89 5.52 11.45
CA HIS A 150 -13.32 4.45 12.25
C HIS A 150 -11.91 4.83 12.70
N SER A 151 -11.60 4.54 13.96
CA SER A 151 -10.24 4.52 14.46
C SER A 151 -9.40 3.47 13.73
N PHE A 152 -8.08 3.60 13.83
CA PHE A 152 -7.13 2.65 13.27
C PHE A 152 -7.41 1.22 13.75
N ASP A 153 -7.68 1.06 15.06
CA ASP A 153 -7.91 -0.25 15.65
C ASP A 153 -9.24 -0.85 15.18
N GLU A 154 -10.33 -0.06 15.12
CA GLU A 154 -11.61 -0.51 14.56
C GLU A 154 -11.46 -0.91 13.08
N ALA A 155 -10.81 -0.08 12.27
CA ALA A 155 -10.57 -0.35 10.85
C ALA A 155 -9.70 -1.60 10.65
N LEU A 156 -8.70 -1.80 11.51
CA LEU A 156 -7.84 -2.98 11.50
C LEU A 156 -8.63 -4.25 11.82
N ASP A 157 -9.47 -4.22 12.86
CA ASP A 157 -10.27 -5.38 13.27
C ASP A 157 -11.28 -5.77 12.19
N ILE A 158 -11.94 -4.78 11.56
CA ILE A 158 -12.83 -4.99 10.40
C ILE A 158 -12.06 -5.61 9.24
N ALA A 159 -10.91 -5.02 8.88
CA ALA A 159 -10.12 -5.47 7.74
C ALA A 159 -9.54 -6.87 7.93
N LEU A 160 -9.11 -7.22 9.14
CA LEU A 160 -8.62 -8.57 9.46
C LEU A 160 -9.74 -9.61 9.45
N THR A 161 -10.93 -9.25 9.95
CA THR A 161 -12.09 -10.15 9.95
C THR A 161 -12.57 -10.46 8.53
N ALA A 162 -12.55 -9.45 7.65
CA ALA A 162 -12.95 -9.59 6.25
C ALA A 162 -11.86 -10.20 5.36
N ARG A 163 -10.63 -10.36 5.86
CA ARG A 163 -9.50 -10.90 5.09
C ARG A 163 -9.66 -12.41 4.89
N PRO A 164 -9.70 -12.92 3.64
CA PRO A 164 -9.73 -14.35 3.40
C PRO A 164 -8.44 -14.99 3.94
N LEU A 165 -8.57 -16.07 4.72
CA LEU A 165 -7.43 -16.83 5.23
C LEU A 165 -6.56 -17.30 4.07
N ARG A 166 -5.37 -16.71 3.90
CA ARG A 166 -4.34 -17.31 3.06
C ARG A 166 -3.60 -18.32 3.91
N PRO A 167 -3.62 -19.63 3.57
CA PRO A 167 -2.72 -20.57 4.25
C PRO A 167 -1.30 -20.04 4.05
N LEU A 168 -0.58 -19.87 5.16
CA LEU A 168 0.84 -19.56 5.13
C LEU A 168 1.51 -20.71 4.37
N SER A 169 1.79 -20.53 3.07
CA SER A 169 2.62 -21.48 2.35
C SER A 169 4.04 -21.32 2.91
N MET A 170 4.30 -22.09 3.96
CA MET A 170 5.62 -22.26 4.54
C MET A 170 6.56 -22.75 3.43
N ARG A 171 7.65 -22.00 3.21
CA ARG A 171 8.84 -22.30 2.38
C ARG A 171 8.77 -21.96 0.89
N GLN A 172 9.68 -21.05 0.50
CA GLN A 172 10.45 -20.91 -0.77
C GLN A 172 10.66 -19.38 -0.98
N HIS A 173 11.82 -18.75 -1.00
CA HIS A 173 13.22 -19.13 -1.11
C HIS A 173 14.02 -17.96 -0.49
N VAL A 174 14.72 -18.17 0.63
CA VAL A 174 15.90 -17.39 0.97
C VAL A 174 17.09 -18.29 0.62
N ALA A 175 18.07 -17.73 -0.10
CA ALA A 175 19.27 -18.36 -0.65
C ALA A 175 19.14 -19.02 -2.04
N ARG A 176 19.34 -18.21 -3.09
CA ARG A 176 20.24 -18.61 -4.19
C ARG A 176 21.26 -17.51 -4.39
N LEU A 177 22.45 -17.71 -3.80
CA LEU A 177 23.68 -17.07 -4.23
C LEU A 177 24.02 -17.58 -5.65
N PRO A 178 24.57 -16.74 -6.54
CA PRO A 178 24.78 -17.11 -7.93
C PRO A 178 26.02 -18.00 -8.07
N GLY A 179 25.80 -19.23 -8.54
CA GLY A 179 26.85 -20.14 -8.94
C GLY A 179 26.34 -21.07 -10.04
N GLY A 180 26.69 -20.75 -11.28
CA GLY A 180 26.89 -21.70 -12.38
C GLY A 180 25.68 -22.45 -12.95
N GLY A 181 25.34 -22.15 -14.21
CA GLY A 181 25.11 -23.21 -15.19
C GLY A 181 23.73 -23.29 -15.86
N ARG A 182 23.74 -22.88 -17.14
CA ARG A 182 22.88 -23.28 -18.27
C ARG A 182 21.47 -22.69 -18.37
N SER A 183 21.30 -21.90 -19.43
CA SER A 183 20.05 -21.65 -20.14
C SER A 183 19.59 -22.87 -20.93
N PRO A 184 18.29 -23.14 -20.98
CA PRO A 184 17.66 -23.69 -22.17
C PRO A 184 16.53 -22.75 -22.61
N GLN A 185 16.78 -22.03 -23.70
CA GLN A 185 15.80 -21.23 -24.45
C GLN A 185 14.85 -22.12 -25.27
N ASP A 186 14.63 -23.36 -24.84
CA ASP A 186 13.82 -24.36 -25.54
C ASP A 186 12.48 -24.54 -24.84
N ARG A 187 11.53 -23.68 -25.22
CA ARG A 187 10.15 -24.06 -25.60
C ARG A 187 9.36 -22.80 -25.95
N LEU A 188 9.45 -22.45 -27.23
CA LEU A 188 8.45 -21.62 -27.90
C LEU A 188 7.09 -22.32 -27.86
N VAL A 189 6.06 -21.60 -27.47
CA VAL A 189 4.67 -21.90 -27.86
C VAL A 189 4.20 -20.72 -28.72
N SER A 190 4.02 -21.01 -30.00
CA SER A 190 3.51 -20.13 -31.04
C SER A 190 2.01 -19.88 -30.86
N PHE A 191 1.60 -18.61 -30.95
CA PHE A 191 0.20 -18.22 -31.13
C PHE A 191 -0.05 -17.93 -32.63
N PRO A 192 -1.17 -18.38 -33.22
CA PRO A 192 -1.52 -18.02 -34.59
C PRO A 192 -1.94 -16.53 -34.67
N PRO A 193 -1.66 -15.85 -35.80
CA PRO A 193 -1.97 -14.43 -35.97
C PRO A 193 -3.47 -14.17 -36.15
N VAL A 194 -3.99 -13.17 -35.44
CA VAL A 194 -5.33 -12.60 -35.64
C VAL A 194 -5.24 -11.54 -36.74
N HIS A 195 -5.98 -11.71 -37.83
CA HIS A 195 -6.07 -10.72 -38.91
C HIS A 195 -6.96 -9.52 -38.52
N PRO A 196 -6.53 -8.27 -38.77
CA PRO A 196 -7.39 -7.09 -38.67
C PRO A 196 -8.23 -6.91 -39.94
N GLY A 197 -9.50 -6.55 -39.75
CA GLY A 197 -10.46 -6.31 -40.83
C GLY A 197 -10.12 -5.12 -41.73
N ALA A 198 -10.54 -5.21 -42.99
CA ALA A 198 -10.57 -4.11 -43.94
C ALA A 198 -12.02 -3.88 -44.42
N ALA A 199 -12.33 -2.60 -44.60
CA ALA A 199 -13.62 -1.99 -44.85
C ALA A 199 -14.34 -2.45 -46.13
N GLY A 200 -15.67 -2.31 -46.13
CA GLY A 200 -16.50 -2.36 -47.32
C GLY A 200 -17.55 -1.25 -47.28
N ARG A 201 -17.36 -0.23 -48.12
CA ARG A 201 -18.40 0.71 -48.56
C ARG A 201 -19.34 0.00 -49.52
N SER A 202 -20.62 0.29 -49.45
CA SER A 202 -21.58 0.34 -50.56
C SER A 202 -22.77 1.18 -50.09
#